data_AF-A0A7C5MXG4-F1
#
_entry.id   AF-A0A7C5MXG4-F1
#
_cell.length_a   1.000
_cell.length_b   1.000
_cell.length_c   1.000
_cell.angle_alpha   90.00
_cell.angle_beta   90.00
_cell.angle_gamma   90.00
#
_symmetry.space_group_name_H-M   'P 1'
#
loop_
_entity.id
_entity.type
_entity.pdbx_description
1 polymer ?
#
loop_
_entity_poly.entity_id
_entity_poly.type
_entity_poly.pdbx_seq_one_letter_code
_entity_poly.pdbx_strand_id
1 'polypeptide(L)'
;MSAANMESLRRLFQPTEEYRLASALFLKALALIYLAAFLSLAPQIAGLAGPEGVLPFHLYLEQTLQEHGLTALLQVPVVFWLGSPDLALQGVAWTGAGLSLLVLAGRWQQGALVLLFLFYLSLYRAGQVFMNFQWDTLLLEAGLLAIFLQRSPTALVLFLFHWLLFRLRFMSGFFKLASGDPSWSGFTALDHYFETQPLPHAGAWFAHWLPHWLHQAGVGLTFFSELVVPFFLFLPRLWRLAAVAVTLLMQGLILATSNHNFFNLLTIALCLLLLDDRLLARLLPAALRRRLLREPARPAGP
;
A
#
# COMPACT_ATOMS: atom_id res chain seq x y z
N MET A 1 27.65 23.84 9.40
CA MET A 1 27.36 22.74 8.44
C MET A 1 28.23 22.96 7.20
N SER A 2 29.05 21.99 6.79
CA SER A 2 29.95 22.15 5.63
C SER A 2 29.16 22.28 4.31
N ALA A 3 29.68 23.02 3.33
CA ALA A 3 29.07 23.18 2.01
C ALA A 3 28.78 21.83 1.32
N ALA A 4 29.61 20.81 1.57
CA ALA A 4 29.40 19.44 1.09
C ALA A 4 28.15 18.77 1.69
N ASN A 5 27.83 19.05 2.96
CA ASN A 5 26.62 18.53 3.61
C ASN A 5 25.36 19.23 3.06
N MET A 6 25.47 20.53 2.76
CA MET A 6 24.38 21.30 2.18
C MET A 6 24.05 20.84 0.76
N GLU A 7 25.08 20.53 -0.04
CA GLU A 7 24.94 19.99 -1.39
C GLU A 7 24.32 18.58 -1.38
N SER A 8 24.75 17.74 -0.42
CA SER A 8 24.18 16.40 -0.24
C SER A 8 22.70 16.45 0.16
N LEU A 9 22.31 17.38 1.05
CA LEU A 9 20.92 17.60 1.41
C LEU A 9 20.09 18.12 0.23
N ARG A 10 20.64 19.01 -0.59
CA ARG A 10 19.94 19.52 -1.79
C ARG A 10 19.61 18.42 -2.78
N ARG A 11 20.51 17.44 -2.97
CA ARG A 11 20.27 16.29 -3.85
C ARG A 11 19.08 15.44 -3.42
N LEU A 12 18.75 15.39 -2.12
CA LEU A 12 17.59 14.63 -1.63
C LEU A 12 16.25 15.19 -2.13
N PHE A 13 16.19 16.51 -2.38
CA PHE A 13 14.98 17.21 -2.82
C PHE A 13 14.95 17.47 -4.31
N GLN A 14 16.01 17.14 -5.05
CA GLN A 14 16.04 17.29 -6.50
C GLN A 14 15.17 16.20 -7.17
N PRO A 15 14.37 16.55 -8.19
CA PRO A 15 13.63 15.57 -8.99
C PRO A 15 14.59 14.55 -9.63
N THR A 16 14.23 13.27 -9.55
CA THR A 16 14.97 12.19 -10.21
C THR A 16 14.29 11.84 -11.53
N GLU A 17 14.86 12.35 -12.61
CA GLU A 17 14.37 12.13 -13.99
C GLU A 17 14.22 10.66 -14.36
N GLU A 18 15.05 9.79 -13.78
CA GLU A 18 15.11 8.35 -14.08
C GLU A 18 13.96 7.51 -13.49
N TYR A 19 13.00 8.14 -12.81
CA TYR A 19 11.88 7.48 -12.12
C TYR A 19 10.50 8.03 -12.50
N ARG A 20 10.39 8.87 -13.54
CA ARG A 20 9.08 9.44 -13.95
C ARG A 20 8.13 8.34 -14.43
N LEU A 21 8.63 7.41 -15.24
CA LEU A 21 7.81 6.31 -15.78
C LEU A 21 7.44 5.32 -14.67
N ALA A 22 8.38 4.96 -13.80
CA ALA A 22 8.14 4.13 -12.62
C ALA A 22 7.06 4.74 -11.71
N SER A 23 7.18 6.04 -11.41
CA SER A 23 6.21 6.76 -10.58
C SER A 23 4.83 6.82 -11.22
N ALA A 24 4.75 7.12 -12.53
CA ALA A 24 3.48 7.14 -13.25
C ALA A 24 2.78 5.77 -13.21
N LEU A 25 3.51 4.66 -13.44
CA LEU A 25 2.97 3.31 -13.35
C LEU A 25 2.50 2.97 -11.94
N PHE A 26 3.31 3.29 -10.93
CA PHE A 26 2.96 3.09 -9.53
C PHE A 26 1.66 3.80 -9.17
N LEU A 27 1.49 5.06 -9.58
CA LEU A 27 0.26 5.83 -9.32
C LEU A 27 -0.96 5.23 -10.01
N LYS A 28 -0.82 4.62 -11.20
CA LYS A 28 -1.92 3.88 -11.83
C LYS A 28 -2.24 2.59 -11.06
N ALA A 29 -1.24 1.83 -10.64
CA ALA A 29 -1.44 0.63 -9.83
C ALA A 29 -2.11 0.96 -8.49
N LEU A 30 -1.64 2.00 -7.80
CA LEU A 30 -2.21 2.50 -6.56
C LEU A 30 -3.67 2.94 -6.74
N ALA A 31 -3.99 3.61 -7.85
CA ALA A 31 -5.35 4.02 -8.13
C ALA A 31 -6.29 2.83 -8.43
N LEU A 32 -5.81 1.75 -9.06
CA LEU A 32 -6.57 0.50 -9.18
C LEU A 32 -6.83 -0.14 -7.81
N ILE A 33 -5.83 -0.12 -6.93
CA ILE A 33 -5.95 -0.64 -5.56
C ILE A 33 -6.97 0.17 -4.75
N TYR A 34 -6.89 1.51 -4.78
CA TYR A 34 -7.90 2.36 -4.17
C TYR A 34 -9.28 2.08 -4.73
N LEU A 35 -9.43 1.98 -6.05
CA LEU A 35 -10.70 1.68 -6.69
C LEU A 35 -11.30 0.38 -6.17
N ALA A 36 -10.51 -0.70 -6.12
CA ALA A 36 -10.94 -1.99 -5.58
C ALA A 36 -11.33 -1.91 -4.10
N ALA A 37 -10.51 -1.23 -3.28
CA ALA A 37 -10.77 -1.07 -1.85
C ALA A 37 -12.06 -0.29 -1.58
N PHE A 38 -12.26 0.85 -2.26
CA PHE A 38 -13.47 1.66 -2.12
C PHE A 38 -14.72 0.93 -2.64
N LEU A 39 -14.66 0.28 -3.80
CA LEU A 39 -15.79 -0.47 -4.34
C LEU A 39 -16.18 -1.66 -3.47
N SER A 40 -15.20 -2.35 -2.89
CA SER A 40 -15.45 -3.45 -1.94
C SER A 40 -16.12 -2.94 -0.67
N LEU A 41 -15.64 -1.82 -0.12
CA LEU A 41 -16.12 -1.26 1.14
C LEU A 41 -17.46 -0.53 1.04
N ALA A 42 -17.74 0.14 -0.08
CA ALA A 42 -18.93 0.97 -0.28
C ALA A 42 -20.27 0.30 0.11
N PRO A 43 -20.57 -0.96 -0.29
CA PRO A 43 -21.81 -1.61 0.11
C PRO A 43 -21.81 -2.09 1.58
N GLN A 44 -20.64 -2.22 2.22
CA GLN A 44 -20.50 -2.81 3.55
C GLN A 44 -20.49 -1.76 4.66
N ILE A 45 -19.93 -0.57 4.40
CA ILE A 45 -19.62 0.41 5.44
C ILE A 45 -20.85 0.88 6.22
N ALA A 46 -22.02 0.95 5.58
CA ALA A 46 -23.26 1.33 6.26
C ALA A 46 -23.68 0.31 7.32
N GLY A 47 -23.60 -0.99 6.99
CA GLY A 47 -23.90 -2.07 7.94
C GLY A 47 -22.84 -2.25 9.02
N LEU A 48 -21.60 -1.83 8.77
CA LEU A 48 -20.52 -1.93 9.75
C LEU A 48 -20.48 -0.74 10.71
N ALA A 49 -20.51 0.48 10.18
CA ALA A 49 -20.19 1.71 10.90
C ALA A 49 -21.30 2.77 10.85
N GLY A 50 -22.39 2.52 10.13
CA GLY A 50 -23.57 3.39 10.12
C GLY A 50 -24.28 3.42 11.50
N PRO A 51 -25.26 4.31 11.68
CA PRO A 51 -26.08 4.45 12.90
C PRO A 51 -26.75 3.14 13.35
N GLU A 52 -27.28 2.38 12.40
CA GLU A 52 -27.86 1.04 12.62
C GLU A 52 -26.85 -0.09 12.35
N GLY A 53 -25.56 0.24 12.25
CA GLY A 53 -24.50 -0.70 11.97
C GLY A 53 -24.07 -1.50 13.21
N VAL A 54 -23.21 -2.50 13.00
CA VAL A 54 -22.68 -3.35 14.09
C VAL A 54 -21.89 -2.52 15.11
N LEU A 55 -21.12 -1.54 14.66
CA LEU A 55 -20.34 -0.65 15.52
C LEU A 55 -20.48 0.81 15.06
N PRO A 56 -21.57 1.50 15.45
CA PRO A 56 -21.90 2.81 14.94
C PRO A 56 -20.82 3.85 15.23
N PHE A 57 -20.27 4.47 14.18
CA PHE A 57 -19.15 5.39 14.32
C PHE A 57 -19.54 6.73 14.97
N HIS A 58 -20.80 7.15 14.83
CA HIS A 58 -21.28 8.39 15.43
C HIS A 58 -21.18 8.36 16.96
N LEU A 59 -21.46 7.21 17.60
CA LEU A 59 -21.32 7.04 19.04
C LEU A 59 -19.86 7.26 19.49
N TYR A 60 -18.90 6.76 18.71
CA TYR A 60 -17.48 6.98 18.98
C TYR A 60 -17.08 8.47 18.85
N LEU A 61 -17.57 9.16 17.82
CA LEU A 61 -17.33 10.60 17.66
C LEU A 61 -17.95 11.42 18.78
N GLU A 62 -19.20 11.12 19.16
CA GLU A 62 -19.90 11.78 20.26
C GLU A 62 -19.19 11.59 21.58
N GLN A 63 -18.79 10.36 21.90
CA GLN A 63 -18.01 10.06 23.11
C GLN A 63 -16.68 10.81 23.12
N THR A 64 -15.93 10.77 22.01
CA THR A 64 -14.63 11.46 21.92
C THR A 64 -14.78 12.97 22.08
N LEU A 65 -15.83 13.55 21.51
CA LEU A 65 -16.15 14.97 21.63
C LEU A 65 -16.55 15.34 23.06
N GLN A 66 -17.32 14.50 23.75
CA GLN A 66 -17.69 14.70 25.16
C GLN A 66 -16.46 14.66 26.08
N GLU A 67 -15.53 13.72 25.85
CA GLU A 67 -14.34 13.55 26.69
C GLU A 67 -13.27 14.64 26.44
N HIS A 68 -13.08 15.05 25.18
CA HIS A 68 -11.92 15.86 24.77
C HIS A 68 -12.30 17.24 24.19
N GLY A 69 -13.59 17.56 24.08
CA GLY A 69 -14.07 18.79 23.46
C GLY A 69 -13.51 18.99 22.05
N LEU A 70 -13.18 20.23 21.68
CA LEU A 70 -12.67 20.54 20.34
C LEU A 70 -11.33 19.87 20.02
N THR A 71 -10.57 19.38 21.02
CA THR A 71 -9.33 18.64 20.74
C THR A 71 -9.58 17.28 20.09
N ALA A 72 -10.81 16.75 20.17
CA ALA A 72 -11.25 15.54 19.47
C ALA A 72 -11.00 15.59 17.95
N LEU A 73 -11.12 16.77 17.34
CA LEU A 73 -10.87 16.99 15.90
C LEU A 73 -9.44 16.64 15.48
N LEU A 74 -8.47 16.87 16.37
CA LEU A 74 -7.06 16.54 16.12
C LEU A 74 -6.76 15.07 16.39
N GLN A 75 -7.46 14.47 17.35
CA GLN A 75 -7.31 13.05 17.68
C GLN A 75 -7.92 12.14 16.60
N VAL A 76 -9.05 12.55 16.04
CA VAL A 76 -9.79 11.81 15.03
C VAL A 76 -9.95 12.70 13.78
N PRO A 77 -8.91 12.82 12.94
CA PRO A 77 -8.94 13.67 11.75
C PRO A 77 -9.75 12.99 10.63
N VAL A 78 -11.08 13.09 10.70
CA VAL A 78 -12.05 12.50 9.75
C VAL A 78 -12.90 13.57 9.08
N VAL A 79 -13.38 13.31 7.87
CA VAL A 79 -14.31 14.23 7.17
C VAL A 79 -15.72 14.23 7.77
N PHE A 80 -16.05 13.23 8.60
CA PHE A 80 -17.41 13.00 9.12
C PHE A 80 -17.84 13.98 10.22
N TRP A 81 -16.94 14.83 10.73
CA TRP A 81 -17.31 15.93 11.64
C TRP A 81 -18.25 16.97 10.99
N LEU A 82 -18.33 16.99 9.66
CA LEU A 82 -19.05 18.02 8.89
C LEU A 82 -20.49 17.63 8.49
N GLY A 83 -21.01 16.46 8.89
CA GLY A 83 -22.35 16.04 8.44
C GLY A 83 -22.95 14.79 9.12
N SER A 84 -24.14 14.40 8.66
CA SER A 84 -24.88 13.24 9.18
C SER A 84 -24.27 11.89 8.76
N PRO A 85 -24.27 10.85 9.60
CA PRO A 85 -23.41 9.66 9.43
C PRO A 85 -23.77 8.77 8.23
N ASP A 86 -25.06 8.63 7.91
CA ASP A 86 -25.56 7.61 6.96
C ASP A 86 -25.11 7.80 5.51
N LEU A 87 -25.49 8.94 4.92
CA LEU A 87 -25.16 9.27 3.54
C LEU A 87 -23.69 9.68 3.38
N ALA A 88 -23.06 10.12 4.47
CA ALA A 88 -21.67 10.54 4.44
C ALA A 88 -20.72 9.35 4.26
N LEU A 89 -20.91 8.24 4.98
CA LEU A 89 -20.02 7.06 4.88
C LEU A 89 -20.02 6.45 3.47
N GLN A 90 -21.20 6.14 2.94
CA GLN A 90 -21.35 5.60 1.59
C GLN A 90 -20.95 6.62 0.52
N GLY A 91 -21.32 7.90 0.71
CA GLY A 91 -20.95 8.98 -0.20
C GLY A 91 -19.43 9.15 -0.31
N VAL A 92 -18.70 9.09 0.80
CA VAL A 92 -17.23 9.12 0.83
C VAL A 92 -16.64 7.89 0.13
N ALA A 93 -17.20 6.71 0.34
CA ALA A 93 -16.71 5.49 -0.32
C ALA A 93 -16.91 5.53 -1.85
N TRP A 94 -18.11 5.86 -2.33
CA TRP A 94 -18.40 5.98 -3.76
C TRP A 94 -17.62 7.12 -4.42
N THR A 95 -17.49 8.26 -3.75
CA THR A 95 -16.68 9.37 -4.26
C THR A 95 -15.20 8.97 -4.32
N GLY A 96 -14.69 8.23 -3.34
CA GLY A 96 -13.34 7.63 -3.37
C GLY A 96 -13.12 6.73 -4.59
N ALA A 97 -14.09 5.90 -4.95
CA ALA A 97 -14.04 5.12 -6.18
C ALA A 97 -13.97 6.03 -7.43
N GLY A 98 -14.80 7.08 -7.49
CA GLY A 98 -14.76 8.08 -8.57
C GLY A 98 -13.42 8.83 -8.68
N LEU A 99 -12.84 9.26 -7.56
CA LEU A 99 -11.52 9.90 -7.51
C LEU A 99 -10.40 8.97 -7.98
N SER A 100 -10.50 7.67 -7.67
CA SER A 100 -9.56 6.66 -8.15
C SER A 100 -9.56 6.58 -9.69
N LEU A 101 -10.74 6.66 -10.31
CA LEU A 101 -10.87 6.72 -11.77
C LEU A 101 -10.24 8.00 -12.36
N LEU A 102 -10.32 9.15 -11.68
CA LEU A 102 -9.63 10.37 -12.12
C LEU A 102 -8.11 10.20 -12.13
N VAL A 103 -7.54 9.59 -11.08
CA VAL A 103 -6.10 9.29 -11.03
C VAL A 103 -5.72 8.32 -12.15
N LEU A 104 -6.53 7.30 -12.42
CA LEU A 104 -6.33 6.38 -13.56
C LEU A 104 -6.38 7.10 -14.91
N ALA A 105 -7.32 8.02 -15.09
CA ALA A 105 -7.43 8.85 -16.28
C ALA A 105 -6.29 9.87 -16.41
N GLY A 106 -5.52 10.12 -15.35
CA GLY A 106 -4.46 11.15 -15.34
C GLY A 106 -5.02 12.56 -15.23
N ARG A 107 -6.21 12.74 -14.63
CA ARG A 107 -6.88 14.04 -14.48
C ARG A 107 -6.90 14.45 -13.02
N TRP A 108 -6.61 15.72 -12.74
CA TRP A 108 -6.63 16.30 -11.38
C TRP A 108 -5.92 15.44 -10.33
N GLN A 109 -4.81 14.78 -10.71
CA GLN A 109 -4.19 13.72 -9.91
C GLN A 109 -3.76 14.19 -8.52
N GLN A 110 -3.19 15.40 -8.41
CA GLN A 110 -2.73 15.93 -7.13
C GLN A 110 -3.87 16.07 -6.12
N GLY A 111 -4.97 16.72 -6.52
CA GLY A 111 -6.13 16.90 -5.64
C GLY A 111 -6.84 15.59 -5.36
N ALA A 112 -6.96 14.72 -6.37
CA ALA A 112 -7.56 13.40 -6.20
C ALA A 112 -6.79 12.52 -5.21
N LEU A 113 -5.45 12.50 -5.25
CA LEU A 113 -4.64 11.74 -4.29
C LEU A 113 -4.77 12.25 -2.85
N VAL A 114 -4.82 13.57 -2.66
CA VAL A 114 -5.06 14.17 -1.33
C VAL A 114 -6.43 13.73 -0.80
N LEU A 115 -7.48 13.84 -1.62
CA LEU A 115 -8.82 13.42 -1.21
C LEU A 115 -8.93 11.91 -0.99
N LEU A 116 -8.29 11.08 -1.83
CA LEU A 116 -8.24 9.63 -1.64
C LEU A 116 -7.64 9.26 -0.29
N PHE A 117 -6.51 9.89 0.08
CA PHE A 117 -5.89 9.68 1.39
C PHE A 117 -6.84 10.08 2.53
N LEU A 118 -7.42 11.29 2.48
CA LEU A 118 -8.33 11.77 3.52
C LEU A 118 -9.59 10.91 3.65
N PHE A 119 -10.16 10.48 2.52
CA PHE A 119 -11.35 9.62 2.49
C PHE A 119 -11.04 8.23 3.02
N TYR A 120 -9.93 7.63 2.60
CA TYR A 120 -9.53 6.33 3.12
C TYR A 120 -9.19 6.39 4.61
N LEU A 121 -8.49 7.44 5.07
CA LEU A 121 -8.23 7.67 6.49
C LEU A 121 -9.52 7.81 7.29
N SER A 122 -10.50 8.52 6.72
CA SER A 122 -11.79 8.71 7.36
C SER A 122 -12.54 7.38 7.51
N LEU A 123 -12.60 6.59 6.44
CA LEU A 123 -13.23 5.27 6.46
C LEU A 123 -12.48 4.28 7.35
N TYR A 124 -11.15 4.31 7.35
CA TYR A 124 -10.31 3.51 8.24
C TYR A 124 -10.67 3.74 9.71
N ARG A 125 -10.81 5.02 10.12
CA ARG A 125 -11.25 5.35 11.48
C ARG A 125 -12.70 4.94 11.73
N ALA A 126 -13.58 5.12 10.74
CA ALA A 126 -14.99 4.72 10.86
C ALA A 126 -15.19 3.21 11.01
N GLY A 127 -14.43 2.42 10.23
CA GLY A 127 -14.48 0.97 10.21
C GLY A 127 -13.89 0.33 11.46
N GLN A 128 -13.10 1.05 12.27
CA GLN A 128 -12.57 0.59 13.56
C GLN A 128 -11.94 -0.81 13.44
N VAL A 129 -12.42 -1.79 14.21
CA VAL A 129 -11.92 -3.18 14.19
C VAL A 129 -12.06 -3.87 12.83
N PHE A 130 -12.97 -3.41 11.96
CA PHE A 130 -13.18 -3.97 10.63
C PHE A 130 -12.17 -3.47 9.59
N MET A 131 -11.41 -2.41 9.87
CA MET A 131 -10.44 -1.80 8.94
C MET A 131 -9.04 -1.62 9.56
N ASN A 132 -8.79 -2.13 10.77
CA ASN A 132 -7.51 -1.96 11.45
C ASN A 132 -6.50 -3.07 11.08
N PHE A 133 -6.39 -3.40 9.79
CA PHE A 133 -5.46 -4.44 9.31
C PHE A 133 -4.19 -3.83 8.71
N GLN A 134 -3.16 -4.67 8.56
CA GLN A 134 -1.87 -4.27 8.02
C GLN A 134 -1.97 -3.71 6.60
N TRP A 135 -2.89 -4.21 5.77
CA TRP A 135 -3.11 -3.70 4.42
C TRP A 135 -3.70 -2.29 4.41
N ASP A 136 -4.60 -1.97 5.35
CA ASP A 136 -5.18 -0.64 5.47
C ASP A 136 -4.13 0.40 5.87
N THR A 137 -3.29 0.06 6.85
CA THR A 137 -2.17 0.92 7.27
C THR A 137 -1.17 1.13 6.14
N LEU A 138 -0.81 0.06 5.40
CA LEU A 138 0.10 0.15 4.27
C LEU A 138 -0.47 1.03 3.14
N LEU A 139 -1.77 0.94 2.85
CA LEU A 139 -2.43 1.77 1.83
C LEU A 139 -2.47 3.24 2.24
N LEU A 140 -2.68 3.54 3.53
CA LEU A 140 -2.61 4.91 4.05
C LEU A 140 -1.20 5.50 3.90
N GLU A 141 -0.17 4.75 4.28
CA GLU A 141 1.22 5.22 4.17
C GLU A 141 1.65 5.39 2.71
N ALA A 142 1.33 4.42 1.85
CA ALA A 142 1.60 4.52 0.41
C ALA A 142 0.83 5.69 -0.24
N GLY A 143 -0.44 5.89 0.16
CA GLY A 143 -1.29 6.99 -0.27
C GLY A 143 -0.74 8.36 0.10
N LEU A 144 -0.29 8.52 1.35
CA LEU A 144 0.34 9.74 1.82
C LEU A 144 1.61 10.05 1.01
N LEU A 145 2.48 9.07 0.84
CA LEU A 145 3.72 9.23 0.06
C LEU A 145 3.42 9.53 -1.43
N ALA A 146 2.35 8.97 -1.99
CA ALA A 146 1.95 9.19 -3.38
C ALA A 146 1.58 10.65 -3.69
N ILE A 147 1.08 11.40 -2.71
CA ILE A 147 0.81 12.85 -2.84
C ILE A 147 2.09 13.61 -3.17
N PHE A 148 3.20 13.25 -2.52
CA PHE A 148 4.51 13.86 -2.77
C PHE A 148 5.14 13.34 -4.07
N LEU A 149 4.97 12.05 -4.36
CA LEU A 149 5.48 11.42 -5.58
C LEU A 149 4.88 12.05 -6.85
N GLN A 150 3.57 12.31 -6.85
CA GLN A 150 2.88 12.96 -7.97
C GLN A 150 3.40 14.37 -8.23
N ARG A 151 3.82 15.09 -7.19
CA ARG A 151 4.37 16.44 -7.33
C ARG A 151 5.79 16.40 -7.92
N SER A 152 6.63 15.50 -7.42
CA SER A 152 7.97 15.26 -7.95
C SER A 152 8.57 13.98 -7.35
N PRO A 153 9.15 13.07 -8.16
CA PRO A 153 9.88 11.91 -7.66
C PRO A 153 11.27 12.30 -7.16
N THR A 154 11.33 12.93 -5.98
CA THR A 154 12.61 13.27 -5.35
C THR A 154 13.29 12.04 -4.74
N ALA A 155 14.61 12.10 -4.57
CA ALA A 155 15.35 10.99 -3.97
C ALA A 155 14.85 10.66 -2.55
N LEU A 156 14.42 11.68 -1.77
CA LEU A 156 13.79 11.47 -0.46
C LEU A 156 12.48 10.67 -0.56
N VAL A 157 11.59 11.04 -1.47
CA VAL A 157 10.29 10.35 -1.62
C VAL A 157 10.53 8.90 -2.06
N LEU A 158 11.42 8.67 -3.03
CA LEU A 158 11.79 7.33 -3.47
C LEU A 158 12.40 6.50 -2.33
N PHE A 159 13.29 7.10 -1.53
CA PHE A 159 13.85 6.47 -0.34
C PHE A 159 12.76 6.10 0.67
N LEU A 160 11.77 6.97 0.91
CA LEU A 160 10.65 6.65 1.82
C LEU A 160 9.81 5.48 1.32
N PHE A 161 9.62 5.33 0.00
CA PHE A 161 8.98 4.13 -0.56
C PHE A 161 9.85 2.87 -0.44
N HIS A 162 11.17 2.99 -0.64
CA HIS A 162 12.10 1.87 -0.40
C HIS A 162 12.10 1.46 1.07
N TRP A 163 12.09 2.43 1.98
CA TRP A 163 11.97 2.22 3.41
C TRP A 163 10.63 1.59 3.78
N LEU A 164 9.52 2.03 3.17
CA LEU A 164 8.21 1.43 3.37
C LEU A 164 8.20 -0.06 3.01
N LEU A 165 8.73 -0.41 1.83
CA LEU A 165 8.83 -1.81 1.39
C LEU A 165 9.83 -2.62 2.23
N PHE A 166 10.95 -2.00 2.63
CA PHE A 166 11.91 -2.62 3.54
C PHE A 166 11.24 -2.96 4.88
N ARG A 167 10.63 -1.97 5.54
CA ARG A 167 9.99 -2.14 6.84
C ARG A 167 8.87 -3.17 6.75
N LEU A 168 8.06 -3.12 5.70
CA LEU A 168 7.00 -4.11 5.46
C LEU A 168 7.54 -5.55 5.48
N ARG A 169 8.54 -5.84 4.65
CA ARG A 169 9.09 -7.20 4.52
C ARG A 169 9.87 -7.61 5.75
N PHE A 170 10.75 -6.73 6.23
CA PHE A 170 11.60 -7.01 7.38
C PHE A 170 10.79 -7.25 8.65
N MET A 171 9.78 -6.40 8.92
CA MET A 171 8.93 -6.59 10.10
C MET A 171 8.08 -7.86 9.98
N SER A 172 7.62 -8.23 8.79
CA SER A 172 6.90 -9.50 8.57
C SER A 172 7.74 -10.71 9.00
N GLY A 173 9.04 -10.75 8.67
CA GLY A 173 9.93 -11.83 9.09
C GLY A 173 10.35 -11.72 10.55
N PHE A 174 10.65 -10.50 11.01
CA PHE A 174 11.08 -10.25 12.40
C PHE A 174 10.01 -10.69 13.39
N PHE A 175 8.74 -10.34 13.16
CA PHE A 175 7.66 -10.73 14.07
C PHE A 175 7.33 -12.22 14.05
N LYS A 176 7.69 -12.96 12.98
CA LYS A 176 7.61 -14.44 12.99
C LYS A 176 8.61 -15.08 13.96
N LEU A 177 9.77 -14.45 14.13
CA LEU A 177 10.75 -14.88 15.13
C LEU A 177 10.40 -14.36 16.52
N ALA A 178 9.99 -13.10 16.61
CA ALA A 178 9.69 -12.44 17.88
C ALA A 178 8.37 -12.95 18.52
N SER A 179 7.48 -13.58 17.75
CA SER A 179 6.26 -14.20 18.30
C SER A 179 6.55 -15.34 19.27
N GLY A 180 7.74 -15.97 19.19
CA GLY A 180 8.09 -17.13 19.99
C GLY A 180 7.33 -18.42 19.61
N ASP A 181 6.62 -18.41 18.48
CA ASP A 181 5.88 -19.57 18.00
C ASP A 181 6.86 -20.71 17.56
N PRO A 182 6.79 -21.90 18.19
CA PRO A 182 7.67 -23.02 17.88
C PRO A 182 7.56 -23.51 16.44
N SER A 183 6.47 -23.25 15.73
CA SER A 183 6.30 -23.70 14.34
C SER A 183 7.24 -22.98 13.38
N TRP A 184 7.54 -21.71 13.63
CA TRP A 184 8.49 -20.92 12.85
C TRP A 184 9.93 -21.34 13.11
N SER A 185 10.31 -21.55 14.37
CA SER A 185 11.66 -22.01 14.73
C SER A 185 11.90 -23.49 14.37
N GLY A 186 10.85 -24.31 14.41
CA GLY A 186 10.84 -25.72 14.04
C GLY A 186 10.64 -26.01 12.55
N PHE A 187 10.50 -24.98 11.70
CA PHE A 187 10.29 -25.11 10.24
C PHE A 187 9.00 -25.88 9.85
N THR A 188 8.00 -25.91 10.72
CA THR A 188 6.71 -26.57 10.50
C THR A 188 5.55 -25.60 10.26
N ALA A 189 5.81 -24.28 10.30
CA ALA A 189 4.75 -23.25 10.17
C ALA A 189 3.87 -23.44 8.91
N LEU A 190 4.46 -23.83 7.77
CA LEU A 190 3.71 -24.04 6.54
C LEU A 190 2.88 -25.33 6.51
N ASP A 191 3.08 -26.27 7.45
CA ASP A 191 2.25 -27.48 7.53
C ASP A 191 0.78 -27.14 7.86
N HIS A 192 0.57 -26.07 8.65
CA HIS A 192 -0.77 -25.62 9.06
C HIS A 192 -1.17 -24.27 8.47
N TYR A 193 -0.20 -23.49 7.93
CA TYR A 193 -0.47 -22.17 7.39
C TYR A 193 -1.55 -22.16 6.30
N PHE A 194 -1.53 -23.14 5.40
CA PHE A 194 -2.47 -23.17 4.28
C PHE A 194 -3.92 -23.40 4.71
N GLU A 195 -4.14 -23.99 5.89
CA GLU A 195 -5.46 -24.18 6.49
C GLU A 195 -5.93 -22.95 7.28
N THR A 196 -4.99 -22.24 7.90
CA THR A 196 -5.27 -21.21 8.93
C THR A 196 -5.11 -19.78 8.45
N GLN A 197 -4.49 -19.57 7.29
CA GLN A 197 -4.35 -18.26 6.66
C GLN A 197 -5.71 -17.61 6.33
N PRO A 198 -5.76 -16.27 6.18
CA PRO A 198 -7.00 -15.57 5.79
C PRO A 198 -7.53 -16.02 4.43
N LEU A 199 -8.84 -16.27 4.34
CA LEU A 199 -9.57 -16.57 3.10
C LEU A 199 -8.87 -17.61 2.19
N PRO A 200 -8.61 -18.83 2.69
CA PRO A 200 -7.99 -19.87 1.87
C PRO A 200 -8.92 -20.25 0.70
N HIS A 201 -8.34 -20.53 -0.46
CA HIS A 201 -9.07 -20.96 -1.65
C HIS A 201 -8.45 -22.24 -2.22
N ALA A 202 -8.91 -22.70 -3.39
CA ALA A 202 -8.51 -24.01 -3.94
C ALA A 202 -6.98 -24.25 -3.99
N GLY A 203 -6.20 -23.22 -4.32
CA GLY A 203 -4.73 -23.29 -4.27
C GLY A 203 -4.14 -23.58 -2.89
N ALA A 204 -4.76 -23.09 -1.80
CA ALA A 204 -4.38 -23.42 -0.43
C ALA A 204 -4.52 -24.92 -0.16
N TRP A 205 -5.62 -25.51 -0.65
CA TRP A 205 -5.86 -26.95 -0.49
C TRP A 205 -4.77 -27.79 -1.15
N PHE A 206 -4.40 -27.48 -2.40
CA PHE A 206 -3.31 -28.18 -3.06
C PHE A 206 -1.96 -27.96 -2.37
N ALA A 207 -1.71 -26.74 -1.89
CA ALA A 207 -0.49 -26.40 -1.19
C ALA A 207 -0.36 -27.14 0.15
N HIS A 208 -1.46 -27.32 0.88
CA HIS A 208 -1.49 -28.07 2.14
C HIS A 208 -1.04 -29.53 1.98
N TRP A 209 -1.35 -30.16 0.85
CA TRP A 209 -0.96 -31.55 0.57
C TRP A 209 0.46 -31.71 0.02
N LEU A 210 1.24 -30.64 -0.09
CA LEU A 210 2.64 -30.74 -0.50
C LEU A 210 3.46 -31.51 0.56
N PRO A 211 4.51 -32.23 0.14
CA PRO A 211 5.31 -33.01 1.08
C PRO A 211 6.03 -32.09 2.07
N HIS A 212 6.17 -32.54 3.31
CA HIS A 212 6.72 -31.76 4.42
C HIS A 212 8.07 -31.07 4.12
N TRP A 213 8.98 -31.72 3.39
CA TRP A 213 10.26 -31.09 3.03
C TRP A 213 10.09 -29.82 2.19
N LEU A 214 9.02 -29.72 1.39
CA LEU A 214 8.71 -28.53 0.60
C LEU A 214 8.12 -27.42 1.49
N HIS A 215 7.34 -27.78 2.50
CA HIS A 215 6.91 -26.83 3.54
C HIS A 215 8.11 -26.27 4.33
N GLN A 216 9.03 -27.13 4.76
CA GLN A 216 10.27 -26.69 5.41
C GLN A 216 11.09 -25.75 4.50
N ALA A 217 11.26 -26.12 3.23
CA ALA A 217 11.92 -25.26 2.25
C ALA A 217 11.19 -23.92 2.07
N GLY A 218 9.85 -23.92 2.09
CA GLY A 218 9.03 -22.73 2.02
C GLY A 218 9.18 -21.82 3.25
N VAL A 219 9.32 -22.36 4.47
CA VAL A 219 9.65 -21.58 5.67
C VAL A 219 11.02 -20.93 5.53
N GLY A 220 12.03 -21.69 5.07
CA GLY A 220 13.36 -21.16 4.79
C GLY A 220 13.35 -20.04 3.76
N LEU A 221 12.61 -20.23 2.66
CA LEU A 221 12.42 -19.20 1.63
C LEU A 221 11.71 -17.96 2.18
N THR A 222 10.70 -18.15 3.04
CA THR A 222 9.99 -17.06 3.71
C THR A 222 10.98 -16.23 4.53
N PHE A 223 11.77 -16.85 5.41
CA PHE A 223 12.79 -16.14 6.20
C PHE A 223 13.85 -15.47 5.33
N PHE A 224 14.37 -16.14 4.31
CA PHE A 224 15.33 -15.53 3.41
C PHE A 224 14.73 -14.28 2.73
N SER A 225 13.50 -14.41 2.23
CA SER A 225 12.82 -13.33 1.51
C SER A 225 12.43 -12.16 2.42
N GLU A 226 12.14 -12.42 3.70
CA GLU A 226 11.64 -11.40 4.63
C GLU A 226 12.74 -10.82 5.52
N LEU A 227 13.82 -11.55 5.81
CA LEU A 227 14.89 -11.09 6.70
C LEU A 227 16.17 -10.70 5.96
N VAL A 228 16.48 -11.33 4.83
CA VAL A 228 17.74 -11.08 4.10
C VAL A 228 17.51 -10.18 2.89
N VAL A 229 16.57 -10.55 2.03
CA VAL A 229 16.27 -9.82 0.78
C VAL A 229 15.92 -8.34 0.98
N PRO A 230 15.27 -7.88 2.07
CA PRO A 230 15.00 -6.45 2.23
C PRO A 230 16.26 -5.58 2.21
N PHE A 231 17.40 -6.08 2.72
CA PHE A 231 18.66 -5.34 2.68
C PHE A 231 19.18 -5.10 1.27
N PHE A 232 18.80 -5.95 0.31
CA PHE A 232 19.21 -5.81 -1.09
C PHE A 232 18.58 -4.58 -1.76
N LEU A 233 17.51 -3.99 -1.19
CA LEU A 233 16.91 -2.75 -1.70
C LEU A 233 17.89 -1.58 -1.70
N PHE A 234 18.84 -1.57 -0.76
CA PHE A 234 19.82 -0.50 -0.57
C PHE A 234 21.18 -0.81 -1.24
N LEU A 235 21.30 -1.97 -1.88
CA LEU A 235 22.50 -2.41 -2.59
C LEU A 235 22.50 -1.97 -4.06
N PRO A 236 23.63 -2.11 -4.78
CA PRO A 236 23.70 -1.78 -6.20
C PRO A 236 22.67 -2.51 -7.06
N ARG A 237 22.41 -1.97 -8.25
CA ARG A 237 21.34 -2.36 -9.19
C ARG A 237 21.03 -3.87 -9.23
N LEU A 238 22.05 -4.72 -9.38
CA LEU A 238 21.85 -6.17 -9.52
C LEU A 238 21.08 -6.77 -8.33
N TRP A 239 21.47 -6.40 -7.11
CA TRP A 239 20.84 -6.85 -5.88
C TRP A 239 19.42 -6.32 -5.73
N ARG A 240 19.21 -5.06 -6.10
CA ARG A 240 17.87 -4.46 -6.10
C ARG A 240 16.91 -5.18 -7.07
N LEU A 241 17.39 -5.56 -8.25
CA LEU A 241 16.61 -6.36 -9.20
C LEU A 241 16.35 -7.78 -8.68
N ALA A 242 17.34 -8.40 -8.02
CA ALA A 242 17.14 -9.68 -7.34
C ALA A 242 16.05 -9.58 -6.26
N ALA A 243 16.03 -8.50 -5.47
CA ALA A 243 14.99 -8.25 -4.48
C ALA A 243 13.60 -8.11 -5.09
N VAL A 244 13.48 -7.41 -6.22
CA VAL A 244 12.22 -7.33 -6.97
C VAL A 244 11.81 -8.72 -7.43
N ALA A 245 12.70 -9.49 -8.05
CA ALA A 245 12.38 -10.82 -8.56
C ALA A 245 11.90 -11.76 -7.46
N VAL A 246 12.62 -11.83 -6.34
CA VAL A 246 12.22 -12.66 -5.18
C VAL A 246 10.92 -12.16 -4.57
N THR A 247 10.73 -10.84 -4.49
CA THR A 247 9.46 -10.27 -3.99
C THR A 247 8.29 -10.67 -4.88
N LEU A 248 8.40 -10.51 -6.20
CA LEU A 248 7.36 -10.88 -7.15
C LEU A 248 7.06 -12.38 -7.10
N LEU A 249 8.09 -13.23 -7.00
CA LEU A 249 7.91 -14.67 -6.81
C LEU A 249 7.10 -14.96 -5.56
N MET A 250 7.50 -14.41 -4.41
CA MET A 250 6.79 -14.64 -3.13
C MET A 250 5.36 -14.13 -3.17
N GLN A 251 5.11 -12.93 -3.71
CA GLN A 251 3.74 -12.40 -3.82
C GLN A 251 2.89 -13.23 -4.79
N GLY A 252 3.49 -13.75 -5.87
CA GLY A 252 2.81 -14.66 -6.80
C GLY A 252 2.44 -16.00 -6.15
N LEU A 253 3.34 -16.58 -5.35
CA LEU A 253 3.05 -17.79 -4.58
C LEU A 253 1.92 -17.55 -3.57
N ILE A 254 1.98 -16.44 -2.82
CA ILE A 254 0.93 -16.10 -1.85
C ILE A 254 -0.41 -15.89 -2.55
N LEU A 255 -0.47 -15.17 -3.67
CA LEU A 255 -1.70 -15.00 -4.46
C LEU A 255 -2.24 -16.32 -5.03
N ALA A 256 -1.36 -17.28 -5.33
CA ALA A 256 -1.76 -18.59 -5.83
C ALA A 256 -2.32 -19.49 -4.71
N THR A 257 -2.04 -19.18 -3.44
CA THR A 257 -2.45 -20.00 -2.29
C THR A 257 -3.36 -19.29 -1.30
N SER A 258 -3.59 -17.98 -1.42
CA SER A 258 -4.26 -17.16 -0.40
C SER A 258 -4.83 -15.87 -0.97
N ASN A 259 -5.79 -15.28 -0.23
CA ASN A 259 -6.33 -13.96 -0.55
C ASN A 259 -6.16 -12.99 0.63
N HIS A 260 -5.14 -12.13 0.54
CA HIS A 260 -4.90 -11.05 1.51
C HIS A 260 -5.42 -9.70 1.00
N ASN A 261 -6.62 -9.69 0.40
CA ASN A 261 -7.25 -8.50 -0.16
C ASN A 261 -6.34 -7.84 -1.22
N PHE A 262 -5.99 -6.57 -1.07
CA PHE A 262 -5.08 -5.86 -1.97
C PHE A 262 -3.62 -5.80 -1.48
N PHE A 263 -3.27 -6.45 -0.36
CA PHE A 263 -1.94 -6.38 0.26
C PHE A 263 -0.83 -6.82 -0.69
N ASN A 264 -1.02 -7.97 -1.35
CA ASN A 264 -0.03 -8.53 -2.27
C ASN A 264 0.13 -7.65 -3.51
N LEU A 265 -0.99 -7.14 -4.04
CA LEU A 265 -0.99 -6.23 -5.19
C LEU A 265 -0.27 -4.92 -4.86
N LEU A 266 -0.47 -4.36 -3.67
CA LEU A 266 0.23 -3.16 -3.22
C LEU A 266 1.73 -3.42 -3.03
N THR A 267 2.11 -4.57 -2.48
CA THR A 267 3.52 -4.97 -2.35
C THR A 267 4.20 -5.12 -3.71
N ILE A 268 3.51 -5.70 -4.69
CA ILE A 268 3.96 -5.78 -6.09
C ILE A 268 4.09 -4.37 -6.69
N ALA A 269 3.10 -3.50 -6.47
CA ALA A 269 3.13 -2.13 -6.97
C ALA A 269 4.32 -1.35 -6.41
N LEU A 270 4.63 -1.47 -5.11
CA LEU A 270 5.80 -0.85 -4.49
C LEU A 270 7.12 -1.25 -5.15
N CYS A 271 7.21 -2.47 -5.69
CA CYS A 271 8.40 -2.91 -6.41
C CYS A 271 8.65 -2.12 -7.71
N LEU A 272 7.63 -1.49 -8.31
CA LEU A 272 7.81 -0.64 -9.49
C LEU A 272 8.79 0.50 -9.23
N LEU A 273 8.81 1.03 -8.00
CA LEU A 273 9.69 2.13 -7.59
C LEU A 273 11.14 1.68 -7.33
N LEU A 274 11.43 0.39 -7.40
CA LEU A 274 12.79 -0.16 -7.41
C LEU A 274 13.35 -0.33 -8.84
N LEU A 275 12.49 -0.29 -9.84
CA LEU A 275 12.85 -0.39 -11.25
C LEU A 275 13.17 1.00 -11.81
N ASP A 276 14.23 1.11 -12.60
CA ASP A 276 14.57 2.36 -13.27
C ASP A 276 13.80 2.49 -14.60
N ASP A 277 13.61 3.73 -15.05
CA ASP A 277 12.89 4.03 -16.28
C ASP A 277 13.54 3.36 -17.51
N ARG A 278 14.86 3.11 -17.50
CA ARG A 278 15.55 2.42 -18.62
C ARG A 278 15.08 0.98 -18.78
N LEU A 279 14.92 0.24 -17.68
CA LEU A 279 14.41 -1.13 -17.73
C LEU A 279 12.93 -1.15 -18.10
N LEU A 280 12.12 -0.30 -17.46
CA LEU A 280 10.70 -0.18 -17.76
C LEU A 280 10.47 0.24 -19.21
N ALA A 281 11.30 1.11 -19.76
CA ALA A 281 11.22 1.52 -21.15
C ALA A 281 11.47 0.36 -22.12
N ARG A 282 12.30 -0.64 -21.77
CA ARG A 282 12.52 -1.83 -22.60
C ARG A 282 11.35 -2.81 -22.54
N LEU A 283 10.66 -2.88 -21.40
CA LEU A 283 9.56 -3.81 -21.18
C LEU A 283 8.21 -3.28 -21.70
N LEU A 284 8.01 -1.96 -21.70
CA LEU A 284 6.72 -1.35 -22.01
C LEU A 284 6.62 -0.85 -23.46
N PRO A 285 5.47 -1.07 -24.13
CA PRO A 285 5.22 -0.54 -25.47
C PRO A 285 5.36 0.99 -25.55
N ALA A 286 5.87 1.49 -26.68
CA ALA A 286 6.09 2.92 -26.89
C ALA A 286 4.82 3.77 -26.77
N ALA A 287 3.65 3.23 -27.13
CA ALA A 287 2.37 3.90 -26.97
C ALA A 287 2.01 4.11 -25.49
N LEU A 288 2.24 3.10 -24.65
CA LEU A 288 1.95 3.16 -23.22
C LEU A 288 2.87 4.15 -22.50
N ARG A 289 4.17 4.14 -22.80
CA ARG A 289 5.13 5.13 -22.25
C ARG A 289 4.71 6.56 -22.56
N ARG A 290 4.33 6.83 -23.81
CA ARG A 290 3.84 8.16 -24.23
C ARG A 290 2.57 8.55 -23.48
N ARG A 291 1.64 7.61 -23.25
CA ARG A 291 0.41 7.88 -22.49
C ARG A 291 0.68 8.20 -21.02
N LEU A 292 1.63 7.51 -20.40
CA LEU A 292 1.98 7.68 -18.98
C LEU A 292 2.76 8.97 -18.72
N LEU A 293 3.61 9.38 -19.65
CA LEU A 293 4.43 10.58 -19.55
C LEU A 293 3.77 11.85 -20.11
N ARG A 294 2.54 11.76 -20.62
CA ARG A 294 1.79 12.94 -21.06
C ARG A 294 1.53 13.83 -19.85
N GLU A 295 2.30 14.91 -19.73
CA GLU A 295 1.88 16.04 -18.91
C GLU A 295 0.57 16.57 -19.51
N PRO A 296 -0.48 16.82 -18.69
CA PRO A 296 -1.59 17.63 -19.17
C PRO A 296 -1.01 18.96 -19.64
N ALA A 297 -1.38 19.38 -20.85
CA ALA A 297 -0.91 20.63 -21.43
C ALA A 297 -0.98 21.74 -20.36
N ARG A 298 0.17 22.35 -20.03
CA ARG A 298 0.17 23.57 -19.22
C ARG A 298 -0.83 24.51 -19.88
N PRO A 299 -1.81 25.07 -19.15
CA PRO A 299 -2.60 26.16 -19.73
C PRO A 299 -1.57 27.20 -20.20
N ALA A 300 -1.68 27.60 -21.47
CA ALA A 300 -0.92 28.72 -21.97
C ALA A 300 -1.18 29.87 -20.98
N GLY A 301 -0.12 30.32 -20.32
CA GLY A 301 -0.23 31.47 -19.43
C GLY A 301 -0.77 32.68 -20.21
N PRO A 302 -1.46 33.61 -19.54
CA PRO A 302 -1.96 34.82 -20.18
C PRO A 302 -0.86 35.62 -20.87
#